data_AF-A0A432EZ80-F1
#
_entry.id   AF-A0A432EZ80-F1
#
_cell.length_a   1.000
_cell.length_b   1.000
_cell.length_c   1.000
_cell.angle_alpha   90.00
_cell.angle_beta   90.00
_cell.angle_gamma   90.00
#
_symmetry.space_group_name_H-M   'P 1'
#
loop_
_entity.id
_entity.type
_entity.pdbx_description
1 polymer ?
#
loop_
_entity_poly.entity_id
_entity_poly.type
_entity_poly.pdbx_seq_one_letter_code
_entity_poly.pdbx_strand_id
1 'polypeptide(L)'
;MGSLTQYHTAKTVYRYNNVISSLSDLKYTKPNNIMECKMTPILKASVLYILLSFSLCHAEAPPANNNKTLTLGNAAKELKWELGGLTAGILYLGLKEWRWGSNKTFKFNNEGFFGMDTGSGGADKLGHLYSTYVMDEFLTDRLYYKTGNLQDAAMKGAIFSAGLMLFVETFDGLSEDHGFSYEDVIMNTTGIGISYLKNTVPGLRNKLDLRVEYHRSQGDKGHPVTDYTGYNYSAVLKLGGFKSLRTTPLKYVELQLGYHAEGFKKDDRPYFKKKKTRLYAGIGLDLSEVLFKPLKKQTDNDLVDMADTFFRYYQAPGIYTTTSLQTRSQKL
;
A
#
# COMPACT_ATOMS: atom_id res chain seq x y z
N MET A 1 54.25 -12.05 13.95
CA MET A 1 53.98 -12.11 12.50
C MET A 1 53.04 -13.29 12.24
N GLY A 2 51.96 -13.09 11.48
CA GLY A 2 50.88 -14.08 11.19
C GLY A 2 49.52 -13.61 11.75
N SER A 3 48.82 -12.69 11.08
CA SER A 3 47.76 -12.89 10.06
C SER A 3 46.40 -13.32 10.63
N LEU A 4 45.53 -12.34 10.91
CA LEU A 4 44.11 -12.52 11.17
C LEU A 4 43.35 -11.29 10.62
N THR A 5 43.15 -11.22 9.30
CA THR A 5 42.19 -10.27 8.69
C THR A 5 41.93 -10.63 7.24
N GLN A 6 41.00 -11.56 6.95
CA GLN A 6 40.39 -11.69 5.61
C GLN A 6 39.20 -12.66 5.58
N TYR A 7 38.09 -12.41 6.30
CA TYR A 7 36.87 -13.20 6.09
C TYR A 7 35.52 -12.44 6.16
N HIS A 8 35.50 -11.10 6.26
CA HIS A 8 34.22 -10.37 6.33
C HIS A 8 33.89 -9.38 5.21
N THR A 9 34.72 -9.25 4.17
CA THR A 9 34.52 -8.23 3.13
C THR A 9 33.93 -8.74 1.81
N ALA A 10 33.82 -10.07 1.60
CA ALA A 10 33.40 -10.62 0.31
C ALA A 10 31.88 -10.77 0.10
N LYS A 11 31.07 -10.85 1.17
CA LYS A 11 29.61 -11.04 1.05
C LYS A 11 28.81 -9.75 0.78
N THR A 12 29.38 -8.59 1.06
CA THR A 12 28.70 -7.29 0.90
C THR A 12 28.86 -6.73 -0.52
N VAL A 13 29.94 -7.07 -1.22
CA VAL A 13 30.22 -6.60 -2.59
C VAL A 13 29.40 -7.34 -3.66
N TYR A 14 29.03 -8.60 -3.42
CA TYR A 14 28.22 -9.38 -4.37
C TYR A 14 26.75 -8.95 -4.48
N ARG A 15 26.21 -8.16 -3.54
CA ARG A 15 24.82 -7.66 -3.60
C ARG A 15 24.66 -6.33 -4.36
N TYR A 16 25.71 -5.55 -4.51
CA TYR A 16 25.65 -4.26 -5.20
C TYR A 16 25.71 -4.39 -6.74
N ASN A 17 26.41 -5.40 -7.27
CA ASN A 17 26.56 -5.55 -8.71
C ASN A 17 25.28 -6.04 -9.43
N ASN A 18 24.35 -6.71 -8.74
CA ASN A 18 23.11 -7.20 -9.35
C ASN A 18 22.06 -6.12 -9.61
N VAL A 19 22.17 -4.95 -8.97
CA VAL A 19 21.24 -3.82 -9.21
C VAL A 19 21.61 -3.05 -10.48
N ILE A 20 22.92 -3.01 -10.82
CA ILE A 20 23.43 -2.28 -11.98
C ILE A 20 23.35 -3.14 -13.26
N SER A 21 23.57 -4.46 -13.16
CA SER A 21 23.46 -5.36 -14.33
C SER A 21 22.03 -5.56 -14.84
N SER A 22 21.02 -5.28 -14.00
CA SER A 22 19.61 -5.33 -14.39
C SER A 22 19.15 -4.17 -15.28
N LEU A 23 19.95 -3.09 -15.38
CA LEU A 23 19.59 -1.87 -16.11
C LEU A 23 20.37 -1.69 -17.43
N SER A 24 21.41 -2.50 -17.68
CA SER A 24 22.27 -2.39 -18.87
C SER A 24 21.76 -3.12 -20.12
N ASP A 25 20.70 -3.92 -20.03
CA ASP A 25 20.21 -4.75 -21.15
C ASP A 25 19.01 -4.18 -21.91
N LEU A 26 18.61 -2.93 -21.64
CA LEU A 26 17.58 -2.23 -22.41
C LEU A 26 18.17 -1.70 -23.73
N LYS A 27 18.37 -2.61 -24.70
CA LYS A 27 18.60 -2.23 -26.10
C LYS A 27 17.32 -1.63 -26.68
N TYR A 28 17.41 -0.37 -27.06
CA TYR A 28 16.35 0.41 -27.71
C TYR A 28 16.16 -0.08 -29.16
N THR A 29 15.01 -0.67 -29.47
CA THR A 29 14.54 -0.91 -30.84
C THR A 29 13.22 -0.22 -31.07
N LYS A 30 13.14 0.60 -32.15
CA LYS A 30 11.97 1.37 -32.58
C LYS A 30 10.76 0.49 -32.92
N PRO A 31 9.52 1.02 -32.83
CA PRO A 31 8.31 0.24 -32.79
C PRO A 31 7.77 -0.01 -34.21
N ASN A 32 7.45 -1.26 -34.53
CA ASN A 32 6.44 -1.63 -35.52
C ASN A 32 6.14 -3.11 -35.32
N ASN A 33 5.10 -3.39 -34.55
CA ASN A 33 4.16 -4.50 -34.68
C ASN A 33 3.42 -4.63 -33.35
N ILE A 34 2.09 -4.60 -33.45
CA ILE A 34 1.15 -4.85 -32.37
C ILE A 34 1.46 -6.26 -31.85
N MET A 35 2.18 -6.32 -30.73
CA MET A 35 2.46 -7.57 -30.05
C MET A 35 1.24 -7.91 -29.22
N GLU A 36 0.39 -8.80 -29.74
CA GLU A 36 -0.53 -9.59 -28.93
C GLU A 36 0.29 -10.33 -27.87
N CYS A 37 0.34 -9.75 -26.67
CA CYS A 37 0.90 -10.41 -25.51
C CYS A 37 -0.07 -11.51 -25.09
N LYS A 38 0.17 -12.74 -25.54
CA LYS A 38 -0.46 -13.94 -24.99
C LYS A 38 -0.03 -14.10 -23.54
N MET A 39 -0.78 -13.46 -22.64
CA MET A 39 -0.63 -13.56 -21.20
C MET A 39 -1.24 -14.89 -20.71
N THR A 40 -0.41 -15.75 -20.12
CA THR A 40 -0.81 -16.95 -19.38
C THR A 40 -1.73 -16.61 -18.19
N PRO A 41 -2.75 -17.41 -17.86
CA PRO A 41 -3.89 -17.01 -17.03
C PRO A 41 -3.67 -17.06 -15.50
N ILE A 42 -2.44 -16.84 -15.01
CA ILE A 42 -2.09 -16.96 -13.57
C ILE A 42 -1.48 -15.65 -13.02
N LEU A 43 -1.28 -14.64 -13.86
CA LEU A 43 -0.80 -13.33 -13.41
C LEU A 43 -1.98 -12.42 -13.01
N LYS A 44 -1.88 -11.81 -11.81
CA LYS A 44 -2.54 -10.56 -11.35
C LYS A 44 -3.74 -10.70 -10.40
N ALA A 45 -3.44 -10.95 -9.13
CA ALA A 45 -4.19 -10.44 -7.98
C ALA A 45 -3.10 -10.14 -6.92
N SER A 46 -3.07 -9.09 -6.12
CA SER A 46 -3.98 -7.96 -5.82
C SER A 46 -3.12 -6.97 -5.00
N VAL A 47 -3.56 -5.72 -4.80
CA VAL A 47 -2.77 -4.57 -4.28
C VAL A 47 -1.66 -4.08 -5.23
N LEU A 48 -0.70 -4.92 -5.64
CA LEU A 48 0.39 -4.49 -6.54
C LEU A 48 -0.12 -4.03 -7.92
N TYR A 49 -1.17 -4.67 -8.45
CA TYR A 49 -1.84 -4.22 -9.67
C TYR A 49 -2.64 -2.92 -9.46
N ILE A 50 -3.25 -2.74 -8.29
CA ILE A 50 -3.94 -1.48 -7.94
C ILE A 50 -2.91 -0.36 -7.84
N LEU A 51 -1.79 -0.58 -7.14
CA LEU A 51 -0.67 0.35 -7.03
C LEU A 51 0.01 0.65 -8.38
N LEU A 52 0.15 -0.35 -9.27
CA LEU A 52 0.62 -0.13 -10.64
C LEU A 52 -0.39 0.66 -11.48
N SER A 53 -1.70 0.39 -11.33
CA SER A 53 -2.77 1.12 -12.03
C SER A 53 -2.87 2.57 -11.56
N PHE A 54 -2.67 2.77 -10.25
CA PHE A 54 -2.57 4.07 -9.58
C PHE A 54 -1.38 4.89 -10.10
N SER A 55 -0.26 4.20 -10.33
CA SER A 55 0.95 4.80 -10.86
C SER A 55 0.75 5.19 -12.33
N LEU A 56 0.23 4.29 -13.18
CA LEU A 56 -0.01 4.51 -14.62
C LEU A 56 -0.85 5.77 -14.92
N CYS A 57 -1.69 6.22 -13.98
CA CYS A 57 -2.52 7.41 -14.14
C CYS A 57 -1.89 8.71 -13.60
N HIS A 58 -0.83 8.64 -12.77
CA HIS A 58 -0.12 9.83 -12.25
C HIS A 58 0.82 10.49 -13.28
N ALA A 59 0.96 9.87 -14.45
CA ALA A 59 1.57 10.44 -15.64
C ALA A 59 0.72 11.53 -16.31
N GLU A 60 -0.52 11.78 -15.82
CA GLU A 60 -1.37 12.82 -16.37
C GLU A 60 -0.96 14.22 -15.90
N ALA A 61 -1.09 15.17 -16.83
CA ALA A 61 -0.86 16.61 -16.76
C ALA A 61 -1.12 17.28 -15.38
N PRO A 62 -0.53 18.47 -15.11
CA PRO A 62 -0.78 19.21 -13.87
C PRO A 62 -2.29 19.36 -13.59
N PRO A 63 -2.70 19.40 -12.31
CA PRO A 63 -4.09 19.52 -11.93
C PRO A 63 -4.79 20.68 -12.65
N ALA A 64 -6.06 20.49 -13.02
CA ALA A 64 -6.85 21.53 -13.66
C ALA A 64 -6.80 22.84 -12.86
N ASN A 65 -6.62 23.99 -13.52
CA ASN A 65 -6.50 25.28 -12.83
C ASN A 65 -7.87 25.99 -12.62
N ASN A 66 -8.95 25.23 -12.47
CA ASN A 66 -10.31 25.77 -12.38
C ASN A 66 -10.88 25.76 -10.95
N ASN A 67 -10.18 25.13 -9.98
CA ASN A 67 -10.56 25.07 -8.56
C ASN A 67 -12.06 24.77 -8.33
N LYS A 68 -12.57 23.79 -9.08
CA LYS A 68 -14.01 23.52 -9.21
C LYS A 68 -14.51 22.64 -8.05
N THR A 69 -15.51 23.12 -7.32
CA THR A 69 -16.26 22.31 -6.34
C THR A 69 -17.37 21.53 -7.02
N LEU A 70 -17.56 20.26 -6.67
CA LEU A 70 -18.57 19.39 -7.27
C LEU A 70 -19.64 18.96 -6.26
N THR A 71 -20.87 18.80 -6.75
CA THR A 71 -21.88 17.99 -6.04
C THR A 71 -21.43 16.53 -6.02
N LEU A 72 -21.94 15.72 -5.07
CA LEU A 72 -21.56 14.31 -4.98
C LEU A 72 -21.89 13.54 -6.27
N GLY A 73 -23.06 13.80 -6.88
CA GLY A 73 -23.45 13.18 -8.15
C GLY A 73 -22.55 13.57 -9.33
N ASN A 74 -22.06 14.81 -9.38
CA ASN A 74 -21.11 15.22 -10.42
C ASN A 74 -19.73 14.62 -10.18
N ALA A 75 -19.25 14.57 -8.92
CA ALA A 75 -18.00 13.88 -8.59
C ALA A 75 -18.04 12.39 -8.97
N ALA A 76 -19.18 11.71 -8.76
CA ALA A 76 -19.37 10.33 -9.18
C ALA A 76 -19.31 10.16 -10.70
N LYS A 77 -19.86 11.12 -11.47
CA LYS A 77 -19.77 11.12 -12.94
C LYS A 77 -18.34 11.31 -13.42
N GLU A 78 -17.58 12.21 -12.79
CA GLU A 78 -16.16 12.42 -13.10
C GLU A 78 -15.33 11.17 -12.78
N LEU A 79 -15.67 10.44 -11.72
CA LEU A 79 -14.98 9.21 -11.26
C LEU A 79 -15.64 7.91 -11.75
N LYS A 80 -16.52 7.95 -12.75
CA LYS A 80 -17.36 6.79 -13.11
C LYS A 80 -16.57 5.52 -13.44
N TRP A 81 -15.40 5.67 -14.06
CA TRP A 81 -14.55 4.53 -14.44
C TRP A 81 -13.76 4.02 -13.25
N GLU A 82 -13.25 4.91 -12.42
CA GLU A 82 -12.55 4.60 -11.18
C GLU A 82 -13.48 3.88 -10.19
N LEU A 83 -14.68 4.42 -9.94
CA LEU A 83 -15.68 3.81 -9.09
C LEU A 83 -16.21 2.49 -9.66
N GLY A 84 -16.46 2.44 -10.97
CA GLY A 84 -16.89 1.22 -11.65
C GLY A 84 -15.83 0.11 -11.55
N GLY A 85 -14.56 0.44 -11.77
CA GLY A 85 -13.44 -0.48 -11.67
C GLY A 85 -13.22 -1.01 -10.25
N LEU A 86 -13.26 -0.12 -9.25
CA LEU A 86 -13.18 -0.52 -7.84
C LEU A 86 -14.34 -1.43 -7.44
N THR A 87 -15.57 -1.05 -7.81
CA THR A 87 -16.77 -1.85 -7.52
C THR A 87 -16.68 -3.23 -8.18
N ALA A 88 -16.28 -3.30 -9.45
CA ALA A 88 -16.10 -4.58 -10.14
C ALA A 88 -15.01 -5.45 -9.50
N GLY A 89 -13.89 -4.85 -9.08
CA GLY A 89 -12.82 -5.54 -8.36
C GLY A 89 -13.28 -6.08 -7.00
N ILE A 90 -14.03 -5.26 -6.24
CA ILE A 90 -14.65 -5.65 -4.97
C ILE A 90 -15.61 -6.84 -5.18
N LEU A 91 -16.52 -6.75 -6.16
CA LEU A 91 -17.45 -7.84 -6.46
C LEU A 91 -16.73 -9.13 -6.87
N TYR A 92 -15.68 -9.01 -7.69
CA TYR A 92 -14.87 -10.16 -8.09
C TYR A 92 -14.21 -10.83 -6.88
N LEU A 93 -13.56 -10.07 -6.00
CA LEU A 93 -12.93 -10.59 -4.78
C LEU A 93 -13.97 -11.12 -3.80
N GLY A 94 -15.09 -10.43 -3.61
CA GLY A 94 -16.16 -10.84 -2.71
C GLY A 94 -16.78 -12.18 -3.08
N LEU A 95 -17.04 -12.40 -4.38
CA LEU A 95 -17.59 -13.66 -4.88
C LEU A 95 -16.54 -14.79 -4.87
N LYS A 96 -15.30 -14.49 -5.24
CA LYS A 96 -14.26 -15.51 -5.46
C LYS A 96 -13.49 -15.89 -4.20
N GLU A 97 -13.13 -14.89 -3.40
CA GLU A 97 -12.18 -15.02 -2.28
C GLU A 97 -12.91 -14.96 -0.93
N TRP A 98 -13.90 -14.06 -0.77
CA TRP A 98 -14.62 -13.87 0.51
C TRP A 98 -15.95 -14.64 0.62
N ARG A 99 -16.29 -15.41 -0.43
CA ARG A 99 -17.46 -16.32 -0.47
C ARG A 99 -18.78 -15.61 -0.10
N TRP A 100 -19.01 -14.39 -0.56
CA TRP A 100 -20.25 -13.65 -0.30
C TRP A 100 -21.50 -14.42 -0.73
N GLY A 101 -22.51 -14.44 0.13
CA GLY A 101 -23.76 -15.17 -0.08
C GLY A 101 -23.68 -16.66 0.30
N SER A 102 -22.54 -17.14 0.79
CA SER A 102 -22.43 -18.49 1.36
C SER A 102 -23.27 -18.67 2.61
N ASN A 103 -23.51 -17.60 3.38
CA ASN A 103 -24.38 -17.62 4.54
C ASN A 103 -25.77 -17.05 4.20
N LYS A 104 -26.83 -17.76 4.60
CA LYS A 104 -28.24 -17.36 4.35
C LYS A 104 -28.75 -16.29 5.32
N THR A 105 -28.03 -16.03 6.41
CA THR A 105 -28.43 -15.08 7.44
C THR A 105 -27.29 -14.12 7.73
N PHE A 106 -27.63 -12.84 7.90
CA PHE A 106 -26.66 -11.82 8.23
C PHE A 106 -26.02 -12.08 9.61
N LYS A 107 -24.70 -12.02 9.67
CA LYS A 107 -23.90 -12.31 10.86
C LYS A 107 -22.99 -11.13 11.20
N PHE A 108 -23.02 -10.73 12.47
CA PHE A 108 -22.01 -9.85 13.06
C PHE A 108 -20.84 -10.69 13.58
N ASN A 109 -19.62 -10.16 13.44
CA ASN A 109 -18.41 -10.81 13.93
C ASN A 109 -17.60 -9.84 14.80
N ASN A 110 -17.24 -10.28 16.00
CA ASN A 110 -16.29 -9.57 16.85
C ASN A 110 -14.94 -10.27 16.68
N GLU A 111 -14.08 -9.65 15.89
CA GLU A 111 -12.80 -10.25 15.50
C GLU A 111 -11.65 -9.87 16.44
N GLY A 112 -11.89 -8.87 17.28
CA GLY A 112 -10.87 -8.17 18.04
C GLY A 112 -9.94 -7.34 17.14
N PHE A 113 -9.06 -6.59 17.79
CA PHE A 113 -8.07 -5.76 17.10
C PHE A 113 -6.72 -6.51 16.99
N PHE A 114 -5.74 -6.10 17.79
CA PHE A 114 -4.36 -6.58 17.74
C PHE A 114 -4.08 -7.68 18.78
N GLY A 115 -5.09 -8.44 19.21
CA GLY A 115 -4.94 -9.51 20.20
C GLY A 115 -4.12 -10.69 19.66
N MET A 116 -3.45 -11.44 20.55
CA MET A 116 -2.72 -12.65 20.16
C MET A 116 -3.66 -13.87 19.96
N ASP A 117 -4.85 -13.77 20.54
CA ASP A 117 -5.96 -14.71 20.47
C ASP A 117 -6.83 -14.52 19.22
N THR A 118 -6.65 -13.44 18.46
CA THR A 118 -7.41 -13.19 17.22
C THR A 118 -6.93 -14.07 16.05
N GLY A 119 -7.72 -14.09 14.98
CA GLY A 119 -7.43 -14.86 13.76
C GLY A 119 -6.29 -14.29 12.90
N SER A 120 -5.91 -13.03 13.10
CA SER A 120 -4.98 -12.30 12.23
C SER A 120 -3.88 -11.53 12.97
N GLY A 121 -3.95 -11.44 14.30
CA GLY A 121 -3.00 -10.65 15.09
C GLY A 121 -3.04 -9.15 14.76
N GLY A 122 -4.15 -8.67 14.18
CA GLY A 122 -4.32 -7.30 13.70
C GLY A 122 -3.79 -7.03 12.29
N ALA A 123 -3.22 -8.03 11.59
CA ALA A 123 -2.80 -7.86 10.19
C ALA A 123 -3.98 -7.53 9.27
N ASP A 124 -5.12 -8.18 9.51
CA ASP A 124 -6.36 -7.97 8.80
C ASP A 124 -6.88 -6.53 8.96
N LYS A 125 -6.94 -6.07 10.21
CA LYS A 125 -7.28 -4.71 10.62
C LYS A 125 -6.40 -3.65 9.95
N LEU A 126 -5.09 -3.91 9.83
CA LEU A 126 -4.18 -3.04 9.10
C LEU A 126 -4.33 -3.15 7.57
N GLY A 127 -4.72 -4.30 7.06
CA GLY A 127 -5.11 -4.50 5.67
C GLY A 127 -6.31 -3.64 5.29
N HIS A 128 -7.35 -3.60 6.14
CA HIS A 128 -8.50 -2.69 6.02
C HIS A 128 -8.04 -1.23 5.99
N LEU A 129 -7.35 -0.78 7.04
CA LEU A 129 -6.85 0.60 7.13
C LEU A 129 -5.98 1.00 5.93
N TYR A 130 -5.03 0.16 5.53
CA TYR A 130 -4.13 0.48 4.42
C TYR A 130 -4.87 0.51 3.08
N SER A 131 -5.77 -0.45 2.85
CA SER A 131 -6.53 -0.54 1.59
C SER A 131 -7.46 0.67 1.43
N THR A 132 -8.12 1.10 2.50
CA THR A 132 -9.00 2.28 2.44
C THR A 132 -8.22 3.58 2.33
N TYR A 133 -7.05 3.68 2.97
CA TYR A 133 -6.12 4.79 2.79
C TYR A 133 -5.68 4.92 1.33
N VAL A 134 -5.24 3.82 0.69
CA VAL A 134 -4.84 3.84 -0.73
C VAL A 134 -6.05 4.15 -1.61
N MET A 135 -7.20 3.54 -1.37
CA MET A 135 -8.39 3.80 -2.18
C MET A 135 -8.85 5.27 -2.11
N ASP A 136 -8.78 5.89 -0.94
CA ASP A 136 -9.12 7.31 -0.79
C ASP A 136 -8.10 8.23 -1.47
N GLU A 137 -6.80 7.96 -1.30
CA GLU A 137 -5.76 8.70 -2.03
C GLU A 137 -5.96 8.59 -3.55
N PHE A 138 -6.41 7.42 -4.05
CA PHE A 138 -6.70 7.21 -5.47
C PHE A 138 -7.78 8.16 -5.95
N LEU A 139 -8.94 8.10 -5.32
CA LEU A 139 -10.12 8.85 -5.74
C LEU A 139 -9.89 10.36 -5.54
N THR A 140 -9.21 10.73 -4.46
CA THR A 140 -8.79 12.10 -4.17
C THR A 140 -7.88 12.63 -5.27
N ASP A 141 -6.80 11.92 -5.61
CA ASP A 141 -5.85 12.38 -6.63
C ASP A 141 -6.54 12.46 -8.00
N ARG A 142 -7.30 11.43 -8.40
CA ARG A 142 -8.03 11.42 -9.69
C ARG A 142 -9.00 12.58 -9.81
N LEU A 143 -9.70 12.93 -8.74
CA LEU A 143 -10.63 14.06 -8.76
C LEU A 143 -9.89 15.39 -8.73
N TYR A 144 -8.82 15.50 -7.93
CA TYR A 144 -7.98 16.69 -7.85
C TYR A 144 -7.36 17.04 -9.21
N TYR A 145 -6.88 16.05 -9.96
CA TYR A 145 -6.38 16.28 -11.32
C TYR A 145 -7.44 16.86 -12.26
N LYS A 146 -8.70 16.43 -12.12
CA LYS A 146 -9.83 16.88 -12.95
C LYS A 146 -10.39 18.25 -12.53
N THR A 147 -10.26 18.64 -11.25
CA THR A 147 -10.95 19.82 -10.69
C THR A 147 -10.06 20.90 -10.10
N GLY A 148 -8.79 20.60 -9.82
CA GLY A 148 -7.88 21.54 -9.15
C GLY A 148 -8.21 21.85 -7.69
N ASN A 149 -9.30 21.30 -7.13
CA ASN A 149 -9.72 21.58 -5.77
C ASN A 149 -9.42 20.38 -4.87
N LEU A 150 -8.26 20.40 -4.21
CA LEU A 150 -7.81 19.27 -3.38
C LEU A 150 -8.71 19.02 -2.16
N GLN A 151 -9.26 20.07 -1.57
CA GLN A 151 -10.12 19.95 -0.39
C GLN A 151 -11.45 19.28 -0.74
N ASP A 152 -12.10 19.73 -1.82
CA ASP A 152 -13.32 19.08 -2.32
C ASP A 152 -13.02 17.66 -2.79
N ALA A 153 -11.90 17.45 -3.50
CA ALA A 153 -11.49 16.13 -3.95
C ALA A 153 -11.30 15.14 -2.80
N ALA A 154 -10.60 15.56 -1.73
CA ALA A 154 -10.39 14.75 -0.53
C ALA A 154 -11.71 14.39 0.17
N MET A 155 -12.64 15.35 0.27
CA MET A 155 -13.96 15.09 0.85
C MET A 155 -14.75 14.06 0.04
N LYS A 156 -14.76 14.18 -1.29
CA LYS A 156 -15.49 13.22 -2.14
C LYS A 156 -14.82 11.85 -2.17
N GLY A 157 -13.50 11.81 -2.24
CA GLY A 157 -12.72 10.57 -2.13
C GLY A 157 -13.08 9.82 -0.85
N ALA A 158 -13.12 10.53 0.28
CA ALA A 158 -13.45 9.95 1.58
C ALA A 158 -14.88 9.39 1.61
N ILE A 159 -15.87 10.15 1.10
CA ILE A 159 -17.27 9.70 1.03
C ILE A 159 -17.40 8.43 0.16
N PHE A 160 -16.78 8.39 -1.02
CA PHE A 160 -16.87 7.23 -1.90
C PHE A 160 -16.16 6.01 -1.32
N SER A 161 -14.96 6.21 -0.74
CA SER A 161 -14.21 5.14 -0.09
C SER A 161 -14.97 4.54 1.10
N ALA A 162 -15.58 5.39 1.92
CA ALA A 162 -16.42 4.96 3.03
C ALA A 162 -17.64 4.16 2.53
N GLY A 163 -18.32 4.63 1.48
CA GLY A 163 -19.45 3.93 0.89
C GLY A 163 -19.08 2.55 0.32
N LEU A 164 -17.97 2.47 -0.42
CA LEU A 164 -17.48 1.21 -0.99
C LEU A 164 -17.08 0.20 0.09
N MET A 165 -16.42 0.63 1.16
CA MET A 165 -15.98 -0.30 2.21
C MET A 165 -17.09 -0.65 3.18
N LEU A 166 -18.02 0.25 3.46
CA LEU A 166 -19.25 -0.13 4.16
C LEU A 166 -20.04 -1.18 3.38
N PHE A 167 -20.05 -1.10 2.04
CA PHE A 167 -20.62 -2.13 1.19
C PHE A 167 -19.89 -3.47 1.35
N VAL A 168 -18.54 -3.48 1.37
CA VAL A 168 -17.74 -4.68 1.65
C VAL A 168 -18.14 -5.31 2.99
N GLU A 169 -18.10 -4.56 4.10
CA GLU A 169 -18.43 -5.08 5.43
C GLU A 169 -19.87 -5.64 5.50
N THR A 170 -20.80 -4.97 4.82
CA THR A 170 -22.20 -5.42 4.75
C THR A 170 -22.30 -6.78 4.06
N PHE A 171 -21.55 -7.02 3.00
CA PHE A 171 -21.58 -8.30 2.31
C PHE A 171 -20.72 -9.38 2.98
N ASP A 172 -19.68 -9.00 3.74
CA ASP A 172 -18.99 -9.92 4.64
C ASP A 172 -19.94 -10.48 5.71
N GLY A 173 -20.94 -9.68 6.13
CA GLY A 173 -22.08 -10.16 6.94
C GLY A 173 -22.86 -11.33 6.34
N LEU A 174 -22.76 -11.58 5.03
CA LEU A 174 -23.39 -12.71 4.32
C LEU A 174 -22.38 -13.82 3.95
N SER A 175 -21.20 -13.82 4.54
CA SER A 175 -20.19 -14.87 4.39
C SER A 175 -20.17 -15.83 5.59
N GLU A 176 -19.90 -17.12 5.36
CA GLU A 176 -19.73 -18.12 6.42
C GLU A 176 -18.44 -17.88 7.23
N ASP A 177 -17.33 -17.60 6.53
CA ASP A 177 -15.99 -17.53 7.10
C ASP A 177 -15.65 -16.15 7.68
N HIS A 178 -16.40 -15.12 7.28
CA HIS A 178 -16.27 -13.74 7.74
C HIS A 178 -17.50 -13.31 8.58
N GLY A 179 -17.84 -12.03 8.53
CA GLY A 179 -19.04 -11.41 9.10
C GLY A 179 -18.87 -9.90 9.15
N PHE A 180 -19.96 -9.16 9.40
CA PHE A 180 -19.85 -7.71 9.56
C PHE A 180 -19.11 -7.39 10.86
N SER A 181 -17.94 -6.74 10.76
CA SER A 181 -17.14 -6.33 11.91
C SER A 181 -17.16 -4.82 12.09
N TYR A 182 -17.51 -4.37 13.31
CA TYR A 182 -17.38 -2.95 13.63
C TYR A 182 -15.91 -2.54 13.80
N GLU A 183 -15.03 -3.48 14.17
CA GLU A 183 -13.59 -3.25 14.19
C GLU A 183 -13.07 -2.91 12.80
N ASP A 184 -13.52 -3.60 11.75
CA ASP A 184 -13.16 -3.28 10.37
C ASP A 184 -13.74 -1.95 9.91
N VAL A 185 -14.99 -1.61 10.25
CA VAL A 185 -15.54 -0.27 10.00
C VAL A 185 -14.67 0.83 10.63
N ILE A 186 -14.19 0.63 11.87
CA ILE A 186 -13.29 1.58 12.54
C ILE A 186 -11.96 1.70 11.79
N MET A 187 -11.36 0.59 11.37
CA MET A 187 -10.07 0.60 10.67
C MET A 187 -10.19 1.18 9.27
N ASN A 188 -11.26 0.86 8.54
CA ASN A 188 -11.63 1.47 7.27
C ASN A 188 -11.73 2.99 7.40
N THR A 189 -12.49 3.45 8.39
CA THR A 189 -12.67 4.88 8.70
C THR A 189 -11.35 5.55 9.08
N THR A 190 -10.49 4.85 9.83
CA THR A 190 -9.18 5.37 10.24
C THR A 190 -8.26 5.59 9.02
N GLY A 191 -8.21 4.63 8.09
CA GLY A 191 -7.41 4.76 6.87
C GLY A 191 -7.85 5.94 6.00
N ILE A 192 -9.17 6.08 5.81
CA ILE A 192 -9.78 7.23 5.11
C ILE A 192 -9.46 8.53 5.84
N GLY A 193 -9.60 8.57 7.16
CA GLY A 193 -9.29 9.75 7.97
C GLY A 193 -7.83 10.19 7.83
N ILE A 194 -6.88 9.25 7.78
CA ILE A 194 -5.47 9.56 7.56
C ILE A 194 -5.24 10.17 6.17
N SER A 195 -5.81 9.59 5.11
CA SER A 195 -5.74 10.14 3.75
C SER A 195 -6.39 11.54 3.66
N TYR A 196 -7.60 11.68 4.18
CA TYR A 196 -8.30 12.96 4.22
C TYR A 196 -7.48 14.04 4.92
N LEU A 197 -6.94 13.77 6.12
CA LEU A 197 -6.08 14.72 6.83
C LEU A 197 -4.79 15.00 6.05
N LYS A 198 -4.18 13.98 5.44
CA LYS A 198 -2.99 14.12 4.61
C LYS A 198 -3.20 15.11 3.46
N ASN A 199 -4.38 15.12 2.84
CA ASN A 199 -4.73 16.00 1.71
C ASN A 199 -5.33 17.35 2.11
N THR A 200 -5.89 17.47 3.31
CA THR A 200 -6.55 18.71 3.75
C THR A 200 -5.70 19.56 4.69
N VAL A 201 -4.77 18.96 5.44
CA VAL A 201 -3.86 19.68 6.34
C VAL A 201 -2.65 20.20 5.56
N PRO A 202 -2.36 21.52 5.58
CA PRO A 202 -1.27 22.11 4.81
C PRO A 202 0.09 21.42 4.97
N GLY A 203 0.57 20.86 3.87
CA GLY A 203 1.89 20.23 3.77
C GLY A 203 2.01 18.85 4.40
N LEU A 204 0.94 18.23 4.93
CA LEU A 204 0.99 16.88 5.47
C LEU A 204 1.21 15.83 4.36
N ARG A 205 0.66 16.06 3.16
CA ARG A 205 0.90 15.26 1.94
C ARG A 205 2.36 14.96 1.62
N ASN A 206 3.27 15.88 1.98
CA ASN A 206 4.71 15.74 1.75
C ASN A 206 5.48 15.16 2.95
N LYS A 207 4.81 14.92 4.08
CA LYS A 207 5.44 14.50 5.34
C LYS A 207 5.06 13.10 5.77
N LEU A 208 3.83 12.66 5.53
CA LEU A 208 3.33 11.38 6.03
C LEU A 208 2.92 10.49 4.87
N ASP A 209 3.39 9.24 4.89
CA ASP A 209 2.89 8.17 4.03
C ASP A 209 2.56 6.94 4.90
N LEU A 210 1.49 6.22 4.57
CA LEU A 210 1.33 4.83 5.00
C LEU A 210 1.82 3.91 3.89
N ARG A 211 2.65 2.94 4.24
CA ARG A 211 3.28 2.03 3.30
C ARG A 211 3.16 0.57 3.72
N VAL A 212 3.20 -0.30 2.72
CA VAL A 212 3.40 -1.73 2.92
C VAL A 212 4.66 -2.22 2.24
N GLU A 213 5.38 -3.12 2.89
CA GLU A 213 6.32 -4.03 2.23
C GLU A 213 5.67 -5.40 2.18
N TYR A 214 5.75 -6.07 1.03
CA TYR A 214 5.19 -7.41 0.84
C TYR A 214 6.26 -8.39 0.40
N HIS A 215 6.27 -9.54 1.06
CA HIS A 215 6.99 -10.74 0.64
C HIS A 215 6.04 -11.92 0.74
N ARG A 216 5.97 -12.77 -0.28
CA ARG A 216 5.06 -13.92 -0.26
C ARG A 216 5.46 -14.90 0.85
N SER A 217 4.55 -15.17 1.78
CA SER A 217 4.80 -16.16 2.84
C SER A 217 4.72 -17.60 2.30
N GLN A 218 5.30 -18.55 3.03
CA GLN A 218 5.23 -19.97 2.65
C GLN A 218 3.81 -20.55 2.81
N GLY A 219 2.99 -19.96 3.68
CA GLY A 219 1.59 -20.34 3.87
C GLY A 219 0.64 -19.77 2.81
N ASP A 220 1.12 -18.86 1.95
CA ASP A 220 0.27 -18.25 0.92
C ASP A 220 -0.05 -19.21 -0.23
N LYS A 221 -1.34 -19.53 -0.37
CA LYS A 221 -1.91 -20.37 -1.42
C LYS A 221 -2.27 -19.61 -2.70
N GLY A 222 -1.67 -18.44 -2.92
CA GLY A 222 -1.95 -17.59 -4.08
C GLY A 222 -3.02 -16.54 -3.81
N HIS A 223 -3.21 -16.16 -2.55
CA HIS A 223 -4.20 -15.18 -2.09
C HIS A 223 -3.49 -14.04 -1.37
N PRO A 224 -2.67 -13.23 -2.07
CA PRO A 224 -1.76 -12.28 -1.47
C PRO A 224 -2.45 -11.15 -0.68
N VAL A 225 -3.77 -10.96 -0.79
CA VAL A 225 -4.51 -10.01 0.06
C VAL A 225 -4.72 -10.56 1.47
N THR A 226 -4.82 -11.87 1.61
CA THR A 226 -5.04 -12.57 2.90
C THR A 226 -3.78 -13.24 3.42
N ASP A 227 -2.62 -12.86 2.88
CA ASP A 227 -1.30 -13.32 3.32
C ASP A 227 -0.78 -12.42 4.45
N TYR A 228 -1.40 -12.56 5.63
CA TYR A 228 -1.10 -11.74 6.81
C TYR A 228 0.39 -11.73 7.18
N THR A 229 1.02 -12.91 7.08
CA THR A 229 2.44 -13.10 7.36
C THR A 229 3.34 -12.36 6.36
N GLY A 230 2.90 -12.15 5.12
CA GLY A 230 3.71 -11.54 4.09
C GLY A 230 3.86 -10.02 4.19
N TYR A 231 3.03 -9.33 4.98
CA TYR A 231 3.03 -7.87 5.05
C TYR A 231 3.77 -7.29 6.25
N ASN A 232 4.48 -6.21 5.97
CA ASN A 232 4.91 -5.24 6.97
C ASN A 232 4.17 -3.93 6.69
N TYR A 233 3.48 -3.38 7.69
CA TYR A 233 2.80 -2.09 7.61
C TYR A 233 3.65 -1.03 8.28
N SER A 234 3.78 0.16 7.69
CA SER A 234 4.57 1.27 8.22
C SER A 234 3.89 2.62 8.02
N ALA A 235 3.81 3.41 9.08
CA ALA A 235 3.62 4.85 8.98
C ALA A 235 4.99 5.53 8.88
N VAL A 236 5.19 6.34 7.85
CA VAL A 236 6.48 6.92 7.48
C VAL A 236 6.42 8.43 7.54
N LEU A 237 7.27 9.01 8.38
CA LEU A 237 7.50 10.45 8.48
C LEU A 237 8.74 10.85 7.68
N LYS A 238 8.52 11.57 6.58
CA LYS A 238 9.56 12.09 5.67
C LYS A 238 10.07 13.43 6.17
N LEU A 239 11.33 13.47 6.62
CA LEU A 239 11.92 14.69 7.15
C LEU A 239 12.10 15.77 6.07
N GLY A 240 12.29 15.38 4.81
CA GLY A 240 12.34 16.30 3.66
C GLY A 240 11.05 17.12 3.44
N GLY A 241 9.92 16.67 4.00
CA GLY A 241 8.65 17.41 3.95
C GLY A 241 8.58 18.65 4.85
N PHE A 242 9.55 18.83 5.76
CA PHE A 242 9.61 19.98 6.67
C PHE A 242 10.49 21.10 6.10
N LYS A 243 9.97 22.34 6.06
CA LYS A 243 10.70 23.52 5.54
C LYS A 243 12.09 23.68 6.18
N SER A 244 12.20 23.49 7.49
CA SER A 244 13.45 23.61 8.24
C SER A 244 14.48 22.53 7.94
N LEU A 245 14.05 21.35 7.47
CA LEU A 245 14.92 20.20 7.22
C LEU A 245 15.23 20.00 5.74
N ARG A 246 14.41 20.54 4.83
CA ARG A 246 14.52 20.36 3.38
C ARG A 246 15.83 20.89 2.76
N THR A 247 16.52 21.82 3.42
CA THR A 247 17.83 22.34 3.01
C THR A 247 19.01 21.64 3.68
N THR A 248 18.73 20.71 4.59
CA THR A 248 19.75 19.95 5.35
C THR A 248 19.89 18.52 4.82
N PRO A 249 20.96 17.79 5.17
CA PRO A 249 21.07 16.36 4.85
C PRO A 249 19.92 15.50 5.41
N LEU A 250 19.20 15.97 6.43
CA LEU A 250 18.06 15.25 7.00
C LEU A 250 16.89 15.10 6.01
N LYS A 251 16.86 15.86 4.91
CA LYS A 251 15.83 15.67 3.88
C LYS A 251 15.80 14.26 3.30
N TYR A 252 16.92 13.53 3.34
CA TYR A 252 17.04 12.16 2.84
C TYR A 252 16.59 11.10 3.86
N VAL A 253 16.21 11.51 5.06
CA VAL A 253 15.90 10.59 6.17
C VAL A 253 14.39 10.48 6.36
N GLU A 254 13.95 9.25 6.60
CA GLU A 254 12.59 8.92 7.02
C GLU A 254 12.60 8.25 8.39
N LEU A 255 11.59 8.53 9.20
CA LEU A 255 11.32 7.84 10.46
C LEU A 255 10.09 6.96 10.28
N GLN A 256 10.13 5.74 10.81
CA GLN A 256 9.08 4.75 10.59
C GLN A 256 8.54 4.21 11.92
N LEU A 257 7.23 4.04 12.01
CA LEU A 257 6.57 3.22 13.03
C LEU A 257 5.77 2.15 12.31
N GLY A 258 6.06 0.88 12.57
CA GLY A 258 5.45 -0.20 11.83
C GLY A 258 5.07 -1.41 12.66
N TYR A 259 4.27 -2.27 12.04
CA TYR A 259 3.68 -3.45 12.63
C TYR A 259 3.77 -4.64 11.69
N HIS A 260 4.01 -5.81 12.25
CA HIS A 260 4.06 -7.08 11.55
C HIS A 260 3.41 -8.17 12.40
N ALA A 261 2.69 -9.09 11.76
CA ALA A 261 2.15 -10.28 12.39
C ALA A 261 2.43 -11.51 11.53
N GLU A 262 2.84 -12.61 12.15
CA GLU A 262 3.19 -13.86 11.47
C GLU A 262 2.56 -15.07 12.17
N GLY A 263 2.21 -16.09 11.39
CA GLY A 263 1.78 -17.39 11.89
C GLY A 263 0.32 -17.48 12.36
N PHE A 264 -0.50 -16.46 12.08
CA PHE A 264 -1.87 -16.39 12.56
C PHE A 264 -2.86 -17.21 11.74
N LYS A 265 -2.64 -17.28 10.41
CA LYS A 265 -3.54 -18.01 9.51
C LYS A 265 -3.42 -19.52 9.73
N LYS A 266 -4.52 -20.26 9.54
CA LYS A 266 -4.50 -21.72 9.63
C LYS A 266 -3.48 -22.35 8.68
N ASP A 267 -3.33 -21.77 7.48
CA ASP A 267 -2.39 -22.22 6.45
C ASP A 267 -0.92 -21.97 6.80
N ASP A 268 -0.65 -21.09 7.76
CA ASP A 268 0.72 -20.81 8.23
C ASP A 268 1.23 -21.86 9.23
N ARG A 269 0.33 -22.61 9.88
CA ARG A 269 0.69 -23.56 10.95
C ARG A 269 1.77 -24.59 10.61
N PRO A 270 1.87 -25.12 9.38
CA PRO A 270 2.97 -26.03 9.01
C PRO A 270 4.35 -25.36 9.01
N TYR A 271 4.40 -24.03 8.81
CA TYR A 271 5.64 -23.27 8.62
C TYR A 271 6.04 -22.48 9.87
N PHE A 272 5.08 -22.20 10.76
CA PHE A 272 5.30 -21.43 11.98
C PHE A 272 4.97 -22.26 13.21
N LYS A 273 5.89 -22.29 14.19
CA LYS A 273 5.67 -22.97 15.49
C LYS A 273 5.01 -22.07 16.54
N LYS A 274 4.94 -20.77 16.26
CA LYS A 274 4.42 -19.74 17.15
C LYS A 274 3.77 -18.65 16.32
N LYS A 275 2.67 -18.08 16.80
CA LYS A 275 2.17 -16.78 16.37
C LYS A 275 3.08 -15.71 16.94
N LYS A 276 3.43 -14.68 16.17
CA LYS A 276 4.15 -13.51 16.68
C LYS A 276 3.62 -12.21 16.11
N THR A 277 3.68 -11.16 16.91
CA THR A 277 3.47 -9.78 16.46
C THR A 277 4.65 -8.93 16.88
N ARG A 278 5.01 -7.95 16.04
CA ARG A 278 6.14 -7.06 16.25
C ARG A 278 5.74 -5.63 15.94
N LEU A 279 5.74 -4.78 16.96
CA LEU A 279 5.73 -3.32 16.81
C LEU A 279 7.19 -2.84 16.74
N TYR A 280 7.52 -2.03 15.74
CA TYR A 280 8.90 -1.60 15.49
C TYR A 280 8.98 -0.12 15.14
N ALA A 281 10.12 0.49 15.48
CA ALA A 281 10.53 1.79 14.97
C ALA A 281 11.64 1.61 13.94
N GLY A 282 11.77 2.50 12.97
CA GLY A 282 12.78 2.43 11.93
C GLY A 282 13.30 3.78 11.47
N ILE A 283 14.47 3.74 10.84
CA ILE A 283 15.08 4.87 10.13
C ILE A 283 15.40 4.37 8.72
N GLY A 284 15.04 5.16 7.71
CA GLY A 284 15.23 4.81 6.31
C GLY A 284 15.60 5.99 5.42
N LEU A 285 15.73 5.70 4.13
CA LEU A 285 16.04 6.68 3.08
C LEU A 285 14.76 7.12 2.35
N ASP A 286 14.60 8.44 2.17
CA ASP A 286 13.54 9.01 1.34
C ASP A 286 13.91 8.86 -0.15
N LEU A 287 13.33 7.86 -0.82
CA LEU A 287 13.59 7.61 -2.25
C LEU A 287 13.17 8.76 -3.14
N SER A 288 12.15 9.53 -2.77
CA SER A 288 11.74 10.72 -3.52
C SER A 288 12.86 11.77 -3.53
N GLU A 289 13.56 11.97 -2.42
CA GLU A 289 14.69 12.89 -2.31
C GLU A 289 16.01 12.31 -2.86
N VAL A 290 16.30 11.03 -2.60
CA VAL A 290 17.56 10.39 -2.99
C VAL A 290 17.60 10.06 -4.48
N LEU A 291 16.50 9.56 -5.04
CA LEU A 291 16.47 8.96 -6.38
C LEU A 291 15.58 9.76 -7.34
N PHE A 292 14.30 9.94 -7.02
CA PHE A 292 13.33 10.40 -8.02
C PHE A 292 13.45 11.89 -8.35
N LYS A 293 13.63 12.79 -7.37
CA LYS A 293 13.82 14.22 -7.63
C LYS A 293 15.04 14.51 -8.52
N PRO A 294 16.22 13.91 -8.31
CA PRO A 294 17.33 14.02 -9.24
C PRO A 294 16.99 13.53 -10.65
N LEU A 295 16.34 12.37 -10.79
CA LEU A 295 15.98 11.81 -12.09
C LEU A 295 14.98 12.69 -12.84
N LYS A 296 13.92 13.17 -12.19
CA LYS A 296 12.91 14.07 -12.79
C LYS A 296 13.49 15.40 -13.30
N LYS A 297 14.63 15.85 -12.75
CA LYS A 297 15.33 17.04 -13.27
C LYS A 297 16.11 16.76 -14.56
N GLN A 298 16.49 15.51 -14.78
CA GLN A 298 17.30 15.08 -15.92
C GLN A 298 16.45 14.49 -17.04
N THR A 299 15.28 13.95 -16.71
CA THR A 299 14.39 13.27 -17.65
C THR A 299 12.95 13.67 -17.41
N ASP A 300 12.25 14.05 -18.48
CA ASP A 300 10.79 14.16 -18.49
C ASP A 300 10.24 12.79 -18.91
N ASN A 301 9.93 11.95 -17.91
CA ASN A 301 9.56 10.56 -18.13
C ASN A 301 8.51 10.10 -17.11
N ASP A 302 7.32 9.83 -17.62
CA ASP A 302 6.17 9.31 -16.90
C ASP A 302 6.50 8.09 -16.02
N LEU A 303 7.39 7.20 -16.46
CA LEU A 303 7.80 6.02 -15.68
C LEU A 303 8.50 6.41 -14.37
N VAL A 304 9.21 7.55 -14.34
CA VAL A 304 9.88 8.06 -13.14
C VAL A 304 8.83 8.63 -12.17
N ASP A 305 7.81 9.33 -12.67
CA ASP A 305 6.70 9.83 -11.86
C ASP A 305 5.83 8.70 -11.30
N MET A 306 5.58 7.68 -12.12
CA MET A 306 4.94 6.43 -11.72
C MET A 306 5.70 5.75 -10.59
N ALA A 307 7.01 5.56 -10.75
CA ALA A 307 7.84 4.91 -9.75
C ALA A 307 7.88 5.70 -8.43
N ASP A 308 8.06 7.02 -8.49
CA ASP A 308 8.01 7.89 -7.31
C ASP A 308 6.67 7.74 -6.58
N THR A 309 5.55 7.77 -7.32
CA THR A 309 4.21 7.58 -6.76
C THR A 309 4.05 6.21 -6.12
N PHE A 310 4.50 5.15 -6.79
CA PHE A 310 4.45 3.78 -6.27
C PHE A 310 5.14 3.68 -4.89
N PHE A 311 6.35 4.23 -4.76
CA PHE A 311 7.11 4.17 -3.50
C PHE A 311 6.59 5.10 -2.39
N ARG A 312 5.60 5.95 -2.67
CA ARG A 312 4.83 6.62 -1.61
C ARG A 312 3.87 5.69 -0.89
N TYR A 313 3.52 4.55 -1.48
CA TYR A 313 2.61 3.54 -0.93
C TYR A 313 3.30 2.19 -0.67
N TYR A 314 4.36 1.89 -1.40
CA TYR A 314 5.15 0.68 -1.20
C TYR A 314 6.48 0.99 -0.51
N GLN A 315 6.77 0.28 0.57
CA GLN A 315 8.06 0.36 1.26
C GLN A 315 9.06 -0.56 0.55
N ALA A 316 10.08 0.04 -0.08
CA ALA A 316 11.12 -0.74 -0.71
C ALA A 316 11.93 -1.52 0.36
N PRO A 317 12.24 -2.80 0.11
CA PRO A 317 13.09 -3.57 1.01
C PRO A 317 14.55 -3.08 0.95
N GLY A 318 15.24 -3.12 2.09
CA GLY A 318 16.69 -2.87 2.16
C GLY A 318 17.12 -1.39 2.21
N ILE A 319 16.18 -0.45 2.20
CA ILE A 319 16.46 1.01 2.31
C ILE A 319 16.20 1.57 3.72
N TYR A 320 15.91 0.70 4.69
CA TYR A 320 15.61 1.06 6.06
C TYR A 320 16.10 -0.02 7.02
N THR A 321 16.31 0.37 8.27
CA THR A 321 16.62 -0.54 9.38
C THR A 321 15.60 -0.32 10.49
N THR A 322 15.30 -1.38 11.25
CA THR A 322 14.29 -1.33 12.31
C THR A 322 14.80 -1.90 13.62
N THR A 323 14.24 -1.40 14.71
CA THR A 323 14.37 -1.96 16.04
C THR A 323 12.99 -2.32 16.58
N SER A 324 12.89 -3.44 17.29
CA SER A 324 11.62 -3.87 17.88
C SER A 324 11.34 -3.06 19.14
N LEU A 325 10.17 -2.43 19.19
CA LEU A 325 9.66 -1.76 20.40
C LEU A 325 8.94 -2.76 21.29
N GLN A 326 8.17 -3.66 20.69
CA GLN A 326 7.46 -4.71 21.39
C GLN A 326 7.37 -5.94 20.50
N THR A 327 7.60 -7.13 21.08
CA THR A 327 7.36 -8.41 20.42
C THR A 327 6.52 -9.28 21.33
N ARG A 328 5.43 -9.83 20.80
CA ARG A 328 4.57 -10.78 21.49
C ARG A 328 4.63 -12.11 20.75
N SER A 329 4.60 -13.21 21.48
CA SER A 329 4.66 -14.55 20.88
C SER A 329 3.84 -15.55 21.69
N GLN A 330 3.14 -16.44 20.99
CA GLN A 330 2.33 -17.51 21.57
C GLN A 330 2.57 -18.80 20.79
N LYS A 331 2.70 -19.94 21.48
CA LYS A 331 2.80 -21.25 20.82
C LYS A 331 1.47 -21.58 20.13
N LEU A 332 1.57 -22.21 18.96
CA LEU A 332 0.43 -22.63 18.13
C LEU A 332 -0.18 -23.94 18.61
#